data_AF-A0A7K3QMT3-F1
#
_entry.id   AF-A0A7K3QMT3-F1
#
_cell.length_a   1.000
_cell.length_b   1.000
_cell.length_c   1.000
_cell.angle_alpha   90.00
_cell.angle_beta   90.00
_cell.angle_gamma   90.00
#
_symmetry.space_group_name_H-M   'P 1'
#
loop_
_entity.id
_entity.type
_entity.pdbx_description
1 polymer ?
#
loop_
_entity_poly.entity_id
_entity_poly.type
_entity_poly.pdbx_seq_one_letter_code
_entity_poly.pdbx_strand_id
1 'polypeptide(L)'
;MQDPRPVDLAARPDLAAALDAVNRDLAATLPEAGPMRLMWTPSDDEDIPDQYHAALPDDRWHAGVQDPDAACIAEAAQETVQAVLWHVWPVRLEHRTGVHARAEADERAVWWCRVGEGHVLCEVGELAQTLPGKQRRALRRKERRREG
;
A
#
# COMPACT_ATOMS: atom_id res chain seq x y z
N MET A 1 10.28 -22.24 -8.68
CA MET A 1 9.52 -21.07 -8.22
C MET A 1 8.09 -21.52 -8.08
N GLN A 2 7.56 -21.54 -6.85
CA GLN A 2 6.17 -21.90 -6.63
C GLN A 2 5.25 -20.81 -7.20
N ASP A 3 4.06 -21.21 -7.64
CA ASP A 3 3.06 -20.25 -8.12
C ASP A 3 2.46 -19.48 -6.92
N PRO A 4 2.44 -18.14 -6.96
CA PRO A 4 1.81 -17.34 -5.92
C PRO A 4 0.31 -17.60 -5.83
N ARG A 5 -0.20 -17.58 -4.60
CA ARG A 5 -1.59 -17.89 -4.28
C ARG A 5 -2.22 -16.72 -3.53
N PRO A 6 -3.52 -16.47 -3.67
CA PRO A 6 -4.20 -15.47 -2.84
C PRO A 6 -4.07 -15.82 -1.35
N VAL A 7 -3.83 -14.81 -0.52
CA VAL A 7 -3.88 -14.96 0.94
C VAL A 7 -5.34 -15.05 1.38
N ASP A 8 -5.64 -15.97 2.30
CA ASP A 8 -6.92 -15.98 3.00
C ASP A 8 -6.96 -14.85 4.04
N LEU A 9 -7.45 -13.69 3.61
CA LEU A 9 -7.57 -12.50 4.44
C LEU A 9 -8.57 -12.66 5.60
N ALA A 10 -9.50 -13.62 5.53
CA ALA A 10 -10.40 -13.90 6.65
C ALA A 10 -9.65 -14.57 7.82
N ALA A 11 -8.61 -15.34 7.51
CA ALA A 11 -7.72 -15.95 8.51
C ALA A 11 -6.63 -14.99 9.02
N ARG A 12 -6.40 -13.87 8.34
CA ARG A 12 -5.35 -12.88 8.62
C ARG A 12 -5.89 -11.44 8.66
N PRO A 13 -6.66 -11.10 9.71
CA PRO A 13 -7.32 -9.79 9.82
C PRO A 13 -6.33 -8.62 9.93
N ASP A 14 -5.14 -8.86 10.47
CA ASP A 14 -3.98 -7.96 10.48
C ASP A 14 -3.58 -7.54 9.04
N LEU A 15 -3.37 -8.53 8.17
CA LEU A 15 -2.99 -8.31 6.78
C LEU A 15 -4.14 -7.73 5.95
N ALA A 16 -5.38 -8.13 6.26
CA ALA A 16 -6.57 -7.56 5.64
C ALA A 16 -6.67 -6.05 5.90
N ALA A 17 -6.51 -5.65 7.17
CA ALA A 17 -6.55 -4.24 7.56
C ALA A 17 -5.43 -3.41 6.92
N ALA A 18 -4.21 -3.98 6.85
CA ALA A 18 -3.09 -3.36 6.17
C ALA A 18 -3.35 -3.15 4.67
N LEU A 19 -3.82 -4.19 3.98
CA LEU A 19 -4.16 -4.12 2.55
C LEU A 19 -5.29 -3.11 2.30
N ASP A 20 -6.33 -3.09 3.14
CA ASP A 20 -7.42 -2.12 3.02
C ASP A 20 -6.93 -0.68 3.20
N ALA A 21 -6.01 -0.43 4.13
CA ALA A 21 -5.40 0.88 4.30
C ALA A 21 -4.64 1.32 3.04
N VAL A 22 -3.79 0.45 2.49
CA VAL A 22 -3.09 0.71 1.21
C VAL A 22 -4.08 0.98 0.07
N ASN A 23 -5.14 0.18 -0.03
CA ASN A 23 -6.17 0.32 -1.08
C ASN A 23 -6.98 1.61 -0.95
N ARG A 24 -7.20 2.13 0.27
CA ARG A 24 -7.79 3.47 0.47
C ARG A 24 -6.89 4.56 -0.10
N ASP A 25 -5.58 4.48 0.10
CA ASP A 25 -4.63 5.46 -0.42
C ASP A 25 -4.50 5.41 -1.94
N LEU A 26 -4.44 4.20 -2.52
CA LEU A 26 -4.49 3.99 -3.97
C LEU A 26 -5.77 4.57 -4.55
N ALA A 27 -6.93 4.26 -3.99
CA ALA A 27 -8.21 4.78 -4.48
C ALA A 27 -8.30 6.32 -4.41
N ALA A 28 -7.62 6.94 -3.44
CA ALA A 28 -7.59 8.38 -3.25
C ALA A 28 -6.62 9.11 -4.20
N THR A 29 -5.50 8.48 -4.56
CA THR A 29 -4.36 9.15 -5.21
C THR A 29 -3.91 8.57 -6.55
N LEU A 30 -4.23 7.30 -6.81
CA LEU A 30 -3.93 6.57 -8.04
C LEU A 30 -5.07 5.57 -8.38
N PRO A 31 -6.31 6.03 -8.57
CA PRO A 31 -7.48 5.16 -8.75
C PRO A 31 -7.40 4.24 -9.98
N GLU A 32 -6.58 4.58 -10.98
CA GLU A 32 -6.32 3.79 -12.18
C GLU A 32 -5.57 2.48 -11.92
N ALA A 33 -4.84 2.36 -10.81
CA ALA A 33 -4.17 1.12 -10.43
C ALA A 33 -5.18 0.02 -10.00
N GLY A 34 -6.39 0.43 -9.58
CA GLY A 34 -7.37 -0.47 -8.96
C GLY A 34 -6.94 -0.95 -7.57
N PRO A 35 -7.82 -1.70 -6.87
CA PRO A 35 -7.50 -2.27 -5.56
C PRO A 35 -6.52 -3.45 -5.72
N MET A 36 -5.41 -3.39 -5.01
CA MET A 36 -4.45 -4.48 -4.94
C MET A 36 -4.99 -5.68 -4.17
N ARG A 37 -4.38 -6.84 -4.44
CA ARG A 37 -4.61 -8.11 -3.75
C ARG A 37 -3.34 -8.52 -3.00
N LEU A 38 -3.51 -9.23 -1.90
CA LEU A 38 -2.38 -9.86 -1.23
C LEU A 38 -2.21 -11.30 -1.70
N MET A 39 -1.04 -11.60 -2.24
CA MET A 39 -0.62 -12.91 -2.70
C MET A 39 0.51 -13.42 -1.80
N TRP A 40 0.67 -14.71 -1.68
CA TRP A 40 1.82 -15.32 -1.01
C TRP A 40 2.41 -16.45 -1.84
N THR A 41 3.72 -16.59 -1.76
CA THR A 41 4.49 -17.66 -2.40
C THR A 41 5.05 -18.53 -1.29
N PRO A 42 4.64 -19.82 -1.20
CA PRO A 42 5.17 -20.72 -0.21
C PRO A 42 6.65 -20.97 -0.47
N SER A 43 7.43 -21.03 0.60
CA SER A 43 8.79 -21.55 0.51
C SER A 43 8.80 -23.05 0.20
N ASP A 44 9.81 -23.53 -0.53
CA ASP A 44 10.12 -24.95 -0.72
C ASP A 44 11.06 -25.51 0.36
N ASP A 45 11.60 -24.63 1.20
CA ASP A 45 12.48 -24.93 2.32
C ASP A 45 11.85 -24.43 3.63
N GLU A 46 11.74 -25.30 4.63
CA GLU A 46 11.18 -24.95 5.95
C GLU A 46 12.01 -23.90 6.70
N ASP A 47 13.30 -23.75 6.34
CA ASP A 47 14.20 -22.73 6.91
C ASP A 47 14.10 -21.37 6.21
N ILE A 48 13.35 -21.29 5.09
CA ILE A 48 13.11 -20.05 4.37
C ILE A 48 11.64 -19.63 4.58
N PRO A 49 11.38 -18.41 5.07
CA PRO A 49 10.02 -17.95 5.28
C PRO A 49 9.28 -17.68 3.96
N ASP A 50 7.95 -17.83 4.02
CA ASP A 50 7.06 -17.50 2.92
C ASP A 50 7.17 -16.02 2.52
N GLN A 51 6.96 -15.73 1.23
CA GLN A 51 6.97 -14.37 0.72
C GLN A 51 5.56 -13.88 0.44
N TYR A 52 5.28 -12.64 0.81
CA TYR A 52 4.00 -11.96 0.59
C TYR A 52 4.17 -10.81 -0.39
N HIS A 53 3.22 -10.64 -1.29
CA HIS A 53 3.27 -9.69 -2.39
C HIS A 53 1.97 -8.91 -2.49
N ALA A 54 2.06 -7.59 -2.58
CA ALA A 54 0.94 -6.76 -3.01
C ALA A 54 0.89 -6.77 -4.55
N ALA A 55 -0.13 -7.39 -5.12
CA ALA A 55 -0.31 -7.53 -6.55
C ALA A 55 -1.39 -6.58 -7.08
N LEU A 56 -1.19 -6.08 -8.30
CA LEU A 56 -2.22 -5.37 -9.06
C LEU A 56 -3.40 -6.29 -9.39
N PRO A 57 -4.57 -5.75 -9.79
CA PRO A 57 -5.75 -6.56 -10.15
C PRO A 57 -5.53 -7.56 -11.29
N ASP A 58 -4.52 -7.33 -12.13
CA ASP A 58 -4.10 -8.20 -13.23
C ASP A 58 -3.01 -9.20 -12.82
N ASP A 59 -2.86 -9.40 -11.52
CA ASP A 59 -1.93 -10.33 -10.87
C ASP A 59 -0.46 -10.04 -11.21
N ARG A 60 -0.08 -8.80 -11.54
CA ARG A 60 1.33 -8.39 -11.62
C ARG A 60 1.80 -7.83 -10.28
N TRP A 61 2.99 -8.22 -9.84
CA TRP A 61 3.65 -7.73 -8.63
C TRP A 61 5.16 -7.57 -8.87
N HIS A 62 5.88 -6.98 -7.90
CA HIS A 62 7.34 -6.86 -7.98
C HIS A 62 8.06 -7.62 -6.87
N ALA A 63 8.20 -7.00 -5.69
CA ALA A 63 8.96 -7.55 -4.57
C ALA A 63 8.06 -8.32 -3.60
N GLY A 64 8.67 -9.24 -2.84
CA GLY A 64 8.04 -9.93 -1.72
C GLY A 64 8.59 -9.45 -0.39
N VAL A 65 7.77 -9.56 0.65
CA VAL A 65 8.16 -9.31 2.04
C VAL A 65 7.94 -10.57 2.87
N GLN A 66 8.77 -10.78 3.89
CA GLN A 66 8.68 -11.89 4.84
C GLN A 66 8.04 -11.37 6.12
N ASP A 67 7.29 -12.23 6.82
CA ASP A 67 6.60 -11.90 8.08
C ASP A 67 5.95 -10.50 8.08
N PRO A 68 5.05 -10.22 7.10
CA PRO A 68 4.63 -8.85 6.82
C PRO A 68 3.85 -8.23 7.98
N ASP A 69 4.26 -7.01 8.35
CA ASP A 69 3.43 -6.06 9.07
C ASP A 69 2.75 -5.07 8.11
N ALA A 70 2.03 -4.09 8.67
CA ALA A 70 1.34 -3.08 7.86
C ALA A 70 2.30 -2.20 7.03
N ALA A 71 3.51 -1.92 7.51
CA ALA A 71 4.50 -1.13 6.79
C ALA A 71 5.11 -1.94 5.64
N CYS A 72 5.39 -3.22 5.85
CA CYS A 72 5.85 -4.15 4.81
C CYS A 72 4.83 -4.28 3.67
N ILE A 73 3.52 -4.37 3.99
CA ILE A 73 2.48 -4.40 2.94
C ILE A 73 2.43 -3.08 2.16
N ALA A 74 2.55 -1.94 2.83
CA ALA A 74 2.59 -0.63 2.19
C ALA A 74 3.84 -0.45 1.30
N GLU A 75 5.00 -0.94 1.76
CA GLU A 75 6.24 -0.96 1.00
C GLU A 75 6.11 -1.86 -0.26
N ALA A 76 5.63 -3.09 -0.10
CA ALA A 76 5.43 -4.02 -1.22
C ALA A 76 4.47 -3.45 -2.28
N ALA A 77 3.43 -2.73 -1.85
CA ALA A 77 2.51 -2.03 -2.75
C ALA A 77 3.20 -0.87 -3.47
N GLN A 78 3.99 -0.07 -2.75
CA GLN A 78 4.78 1.01 -3.32
C GLN A 78 5.77 0.50 -4.37
N GLU A 79 6.54 -0.53 -4.05
CA GLU A 79 7.49 -1.15 -4.97
C GLU A 79 6.80 -1.72 -6.21
N THR A 80 5.62 -2.30 -6.05
CA THR A 80 4.82 -2.81 -7.17
C THR A 80 4.34 -1.67 -8.08
N VAL A 81 3.80 -0.57 -7.53
CA VAL A 81 3.44 0.60 -8.36
C VAL A 81 4.65 1.15 -9.09
N GLN A 82 5.79 1.27 -8.41
CA GLN A 82 7.01 1.80 -8.99
C GLN A 82 7.54 0.93 -10.13
N ALA A 83 7.68 -0.37 -9.91
CA ALA A 83 8.33 -1.25 -10.87
C ALA A 83 7.39 -1.70 -12.00
N VAL A 84 6.09 -1.90 -11.71
CA VAL A 84 5.13 -2.43 -12.68
C VAL A 84 4.43 -1.32 -13.46
N LEU A 85 4.02 -0.25 -12.79
CA LEU A 85 3.36 0.89 -13.43
C LEU A 85 4.32 1.99 -13.86
N TRP A 86 5.59 1.93 -13.46
CA TRP A 86 6.58 3.00 -13.72
C TRP A 86 6.14 4.36 -13.16
N HIS A 87 5.39 4.33 -12.05
CA HIS A 87 4.87 5.52 -11.38
C HIS A 87 5.51 5.68 -9.99
N VAL A 88 5.97 6.89 -9.68
CA VAL A 88 6.35 7.22 -8.30
C VAL A 88 5.07 7.33 -7.48
N TRP A 89 4.94 6.49 -6.45
CA TRP A 89 3.80 6.52 -5.55
C TRP A 89 4.19 6.02 -4.15
N PRO A 90 3.64 6.63 -3.08
CA PRO A 90 2.85 7.85 -3.09
C PRO A 90 3.72 9.11 -3.24
N VAL A 91 3.11 10.23 -3.64
CA VAL A 91 3.82 11.51 -3.81
C VAL A 91 3.26 12.55 -2.84
N ARG A 92 4.16 13.24 -2.13
CA ARG A 92 3.78 14.44 -1.37
C ARG A 92 3.70 15.63 -2.31
N LEU A 93 2.53 16.26 -2.40
CA LEU A 93 2.29 17.37 -3.33
C LEU A 93 3.14 18.62 -3.06
N GLU A 94 3.45 18.91 -1.80
CA GLU A 94 4.23 20.09 -1.40
C GLU A 94 5.66 20.06 -1.96
N HIS A 95 6.32 18.91 -1.86
CA HIS A 95 7.71 18.74 -2.30
C HIS A 95 7.83 18.05 -3.67
N ARG A 96 6.72 17.49 -4.18
CA ARG A 96 6.66 16.69 -5.41
C ARG A 96 7.66 15.54 -5.42
N THR A 97 7.86 14.94 -4.25
CA THR A 97 8.77 13.80 -4.06
C THR A 97 7.99 12.58 -3.60
N GLY A 98 8.52 11.40 -3.94
CA GLY A 98 8.06 10.14 -3.36
C GLY A 98 8.19 10.16 -1.83
N VAL A 99 7.19 9.62 -1.16
CA VAL A 99 7.26 9.26 0.27
C VAL A 99 7.48 7.77 0.38
N HIS A 100 7.99 7.28 1.50
CA HIS A 100 8.28 5.86 1.71
C HIS A 100 7.41 5.28 2.81
N ALA A 101 7.00 4.01 2.68
CA ALA A 101 6.41 3.30 3.80
C ALA A 101 7.44 3.16 4.93
N ARG A 102 7.01 3.30 6.18
CA ARG A 102 7.85 3.11 7.36
C ARG A 102 7.00 2.67 8.55
N ALA A 103 7.53 1.80 9.40
CA ALA A 103 6.97 1.53 10.71
C ALA A 103 7.44 2.59 11.73
N GLU A 104 6.51 3.15 12.48
CA GLU A 104 6.80 3.95 13.67
C GLU A 104 7.09 3.06 14.88
N ALA A 105 7.57 3.65 15.98
CA ALA A 105 7.94 2.91 17.19
C ALA A 105 6.79 2.13 17.85
N ASP A 106 5.54 2.46 17.51
CA ASP A 106 4.32 1.79 17.95
C ASP A 106 3.68 0.92 16.86
N GLU A 107 4.50 0.45 15.91
CA GLU A 107 4.11 -0.49 14.84
C GLU A 107 3.08 0.09 13.84
N ARG A 108 2.74 1.38 13.95
CA ARG A 108 1.90 2.05 12.96
C ARG A 108 2.67 2.24 11.64
N ALA A 109 2.04 1.85 10.55
CA ALA A 109 2.55 2.13 9.21
C ALA A 109 2.26 3.60 8.84
N VAL A 110 3.30 4.31 8.44
CA VAL A 110 3.21 5.70 7.99
C VAL A 110 3.84 5.90 6.62
N TRP A 111 3.34 6.91 5.91
CA TRP A 111 4.06 7.50 4.78
C TRP A 111 5.03 8.54 5.30
N TRP A 112 6.32 8.31 5.06
CA TRP A 112 7.42 9.15 5.53
C TRP A 112 8.03 9.96 4.37
N CYS A 113 8.13 11.27 4.54
CA CYS A 113 8.83 12.14 3.60
C CYS A 113 10.29 12.29 4.01
N ARG A 114 11.23 12.10 3.08
CA ARG A 114 12.67 12.20 3.34
C ARG A 114 13.28 13.59 3.14
N VAL A 115 12.46 14.61 2.87
CA VAL A 115 12.96 15.97 2.58
C VAL A 115 13.34 16.67 3.88
N GLY A 116 14.55 17.25 3.95
CA GLY A 116 15.09 17.82 5.19
C GLY A 116 15.51 16.75 6.18
N GLU A 117 15.17 16.92 7.45
CA GLU A 117 15.38 15.92 8.52
C GLU A 117 14.45 14.70 8.38
N GLY A 118 13.48 14.79 7.46
CA GLY A 118 12.44 13.80 7.27
C GLY A 118 11.32 13.92 8.31
N HIS A 119 10.11 13.55 7.88
CA HIS A 119 8.92 13.66 8.72
C HIS A 119 7.79 12.76 8.23
N VAL A 120 6.94 12.39 9.18
CA VAL A 120 5.66 11.73 8.90
C VAL A 120 4.80 12.66 8.03
N LEU A 121 4.31 12.14 6.91
CA LEU A 121 3.26 12.77 6.12
C LEU A 121 1.89 12.46 6.70
N CYS A 122 1.58 11.17 6.85
CA CYS A 122 0.35 10.66 7.46
C CYS A 122 0.49 9.16 7.74
N GLU A 123 -0.47 8.59 8.47
CA GLU A 123 -0.64 7.13 8.56
C GLU A 123 -1.06 6.55 7.19
N VAL A 124 -0.71 5.29 6.94
CA VAL A 124 -1.19 4.55 5.77
C VAL A 124 -2.71 4.38 5.87
N GLY A 125 -3.42 4.64 4.77
CA GLY A 125 -4.88 4.74 4.68
C GLY A 125 -5.44 6.15 4.85
N GLU A 126 -4.62 7.11 5.27
CA GLU A 126 -5.03 8.49 5.53
C GLU A 126 -4.48 9.50 4.50
N LEU A 127 -3.91 9.03 3.39
CA LEU A 127 -3.28 9.88 2.37
C LEU A 127 -4.27 10.86 1.73
N ALA A 128 -5.55 10.49 1.65
CA ALA A 128 -6.63 11.37 1.19
C ALA A 128 -6.71 12.70 1.99
N GLN A 129 -6.33 12.69 3.27
CA GLN A 129 -6.32 13.86 4.14
C GLN A 129 -5.22 14.87 3.81
N THR A 130 -4.22 14.45 3.05
CA THR A 130 -3.10 15.30 2.62
C THR A 130 -3.40 16.02 1.30
N LEU A 131 -4.47 15.62 0.60
CA LEU A 131 -4.88 16.21 -0.66
C LEU A 131 -5.46 17.63 -0.48
N PRO A 132 -5.23 18.54 -1.45
CA PRO A 132 -5.86 19.84 -1.54
C PRO A 132 -7.39 19.77 -1.38
N GLY A 133 -7.96 20.79 -0.74
CA GLY A 133 -9.38 20.79 -0.37
C GLY A 133 -10.36 20.55 -1.53
N LYS A 134 -10.02 20.94 -2.77
CA LYS A 134 -10.83 20.66 -3.96
C LYS A 134 -10.89 19.15 -4.28
N GLN A 135 -9.77 18.45 -4.20
CA GLN A 135 -9.67 17.02 -4.49
C GLN A 135 -10.36 16.21 -3.38
N ARG A 136 -10.14 16.58 -2.12
CA ARG A 136 -10.80 15.96 -0.97
C ARG A 136 -12.33 16.04 -1.04
N ARG A 137 -12.88 17.20 -1.46
CA ARG A 137 -14.34 17.36 -1.68
C ARG A 137 -14.86 16.48 -2.83
N ALA A 138 -14.07 16.30 -3.89
CA ALA A 138 -14.45 15.44 -5.01
C ALA A 138 -14.48 13.96 -4.59
N LEU A 139 -13.50 13.51 -3.81
CA LEU A 139 -13.48 12.15 -3.25
C LEU A 139 -14.72 11.88 -2.37
N ARG A 140 -15.01 12.76 -1.40
CA ARG A 140 -16.20 12.65 -0.53
C ARG A 140 -17.52 12.59 -1.31
N ARG A 141 -17.62 13.29 -2.44
CA ARG A 141 -18.81 13.23 -3.31
C ARG A 141 -18.91 11.90 -4.05
N LYS A 142 -17.79 11.29 -4.42
CA LYS A 142 -17.73 9.99 -5.09
C LYS A 142 -18.08 8.86 -4.12
N GLU A 143 -17.57 8.92 -2.88
CA GLU A 143 -17.90 7.98 -1.79
C GLU A 143 -19.40 7.96 -1.51
N ARG A 144 -20.00 9.14 -1.27
CA ARG A 144 -21.47 9.27 -1.05
C ARG A 144 -22.33 8.73 -2.19
N ARG A 145 -21.81 8.67 -3.42
CA ARG A 145 -22.52 8.10 -4.58
C ARG A 145 -22.36 6.59 -4.70
N ARG A 146 -21.38 5.99 -4.02
CA ARG A 146 -21.19 4.53 -3.97
C ARG A 146 -21.99 3.89 -2.83
N GLU A 147 -22.27 4.65 -1.77
CA GLU A 147 -23.00 4.21 -0.57
C GLU A 147 -24.54 4.33 -0.68
N GLY A 148 -25.06 4.96 -1.74
CA GLY A 148 -26.50 5.13 -1.99
C GLY A 148 -26.92 4.50 -3.30
#